data_AF-A0AAE4DYQ1-F1
#
_entry.id   AF-A0AAE4DYQ1-F1
#
_cell.length_a   1.000
_cell.length_b   1.000
_cell.length_c   1.000
_cell.angle_alpha   90.00
_cell.angle_beta   90.00
_cell.angle_gamma   90.00
#
_symmetry.space_group_name_H-M   'P 1'
#
loop_
_entity.id
_entity.type
_entity.pdbx_description
1 polymer ?
#
loop_
_entity_poly.entity_id
_entity_poly.type
_entity_poly.pdbx_seq_one_letter_code
_entity_poly.pdbx_strand_id
1 'polypeptide(L)'
;MNSVENQQVCSRFVESEKLADLRTKREIEVMNGRPWTRELPPPPVLPPYGPLEKISGQLESFRYEKFSEYFDADAYRSHSVPEITDGQRGAVAAAAIVAGSPGAGAVMMAESESSNDPAEYVQGMINGRPFRGWVGVTRLRAGDNVDMIAGWQHDHYEVYAIALPEERIISICPKCDMGHIAHMLWRIKNMFILTGILFFMVLFSGILSEVIDGTWEGLVSFVTTYFWLYVMVLLGGGGLSGLIAFFAYKACAPTCCKLAEEIFQLLGMKRIATVNLSKITKKREQQLKDNERWHEPGDKSKPACPSGKFIYSDENWFYY
;
A
#
# COMPACT_ATOMS: atom_id res chain seq x y z
N MET A 1 -30.05 -5.85 -32.58
CA MET A 1 -29.68 -6.39 -31.25
C MET A 1 -28.37 -5.71 -30.89
N ASN A 2 -28.44 -4.53 -30.28
CA ASN A 2 -27.28 -3.66 -30.11
C ASN A 2 -26.86 -3.59 -28.65
N SER A 3 -25.59 -3.94 -28.43
CA SER A 3 -24.70 -3.54 -27.33
C SER A 3 -25.33 -3.49 -25.95
N VAL A 4 -25.25 -4.61 -25.22
CA VAL A 4 -25.00 -4.52 -23.78
C VAL A 4 -23.62 -3.84 -23.67
N GLU A 5 -23.61 -2.55 -23.35
CA GLU A 5 -22.40 -1.86 -22.91
C GLU A 5 -21.77 -2.75 -21.84
N ASN A 6 -20.58 -3.28 -22.13
CA ASN A 6 -19.70 -3.86 -21.13
C ASN A 6 -19.35 -2.72 -20.15
N GLN A 7 -20.22 -2.45 -19.19
CA GLN A 7 -19.87 -1.65 -18.03
C GLN A 7 -18.74 -2.40 -17.33
N GLN A 8 -17.52 -1.97 -17.58
CA GLN A 8 -16.35 -2.46 -16.89
C GLN A 8 -16.61 -2.23 -15.39
N VAL A 9 -16.83 -3.34 -14.68
CA VAL A 9 -17.17 -3.35 -13.26
C VAL A 9 -15.90 -2.96 -12.49
N CYS A 10 -15.99 -1.89 -11.70
CA CYS A 10 -14.86 -1.39 -10.90
C CYS A 10 -14.16 -2.54 -10.16
N SER A 11 -12.83 -2.60 -10.27
CA SER A 11 -12.02 -3.71 -9.76
C SER A 11 -12.10 -3.90 -8.25
N ARG A 12 -12.59 -2.89 -7.51
CA ARG A 12 -12.96 -2.99 -6.08
C ARG A 12 -13.78 -4.25 -5.79
N PHE A 13 -14.68 -4.63 -6.71
CA PHE A 13 -15.59 -5.77 -6.52
C PHE A 13 -15.06 -7.09 -7.07
N VAL A 14 -13.79 -7.12 -7.48
CA VAL A 14 -13.11 -8.28 -8.06
C VAL A 14 -11.97 -8.69 -7.14
N GLU A 15 -11.88 -9.99 -6.84
CA GLU A 15 -10.77 -10.55 -6.06
C GLU A 15 -9.50 -10.56 -6.92
N SER A 16 -8.37 -10.16 -6.34
CA SER A 16 -7.09 -10.12 -7.04
C SER A 16 -6.42 -11.50 -7.04
N GLU A 17 -5.99 -11.96 -8.22
CA GLU A 17 -5.16 -13.17 -8.33
C GLU A 17 -3.68 -12.84 -8.09
N LYS A 18 -2.98 -13.70 -7.33
CA LYS A 18 -1.54 -13.55 -7.10
C LYS A 18 -0.75 -13.88 -8.36
N LEU A 19 0.02 -12.91 -8.87
CA LEU A 19 0.65 -13.03 -10.18
C LEU A 19 1.78 -14.08 -10.19
N ALA A 20 2.51 -14.24 -9.08
CA ALA A 20 3.50 -15.29 -8.91
C ALA A 20 2.90 -16.71 -9.05
N ASP A 21 1.72 -16.93 -8.48
CA ASP A 21 1.02 -18.21 -8.55
C ASP A 21 0.55 -18.49 -9.99
N LEU A 22 0.09 -17.46 -10.70
CA LEU A 22 -0.27 -17.57 -12.12
C LEU A 22 0.94 -17.88 -13.00
N ARG A 23 2.10 -17.26 -12.74
CA ARG A 23 3.35 -17.55 -13.46
C ARG A 23 3.80 -18.99 -13.21
N THR A 24 3.76 -19.45 -11.96
CA THR A 24 4.08 -20.83 -11.58
C THR A 24 3.13 -21.83 -12.24
N LYS A 25 1.81 -21.55 -12.20
CA LYS A 25 0.79 -22.36 -12.86
C LYS A 25 1.03 -22.44 -14.37
N ARG A 26 1.32 -21.32 -15.01
CA ARG A 26 1.67 -21.26 -16.44
C ARG A 26 2.85 -22.17 -16.77
N GLU A 27 3.92 -22.11 -15.97
CA GLU A 27 5.10 -22.96 -16.16
C GLU A 27 4.74 -24.45 -16.05
N ILE A 28 3.96 -24.83 -15.03
CA ILE A 28 3.50 -26.22 -14.85
C ILE A 28 2.65 -26.69 -16.04
N GLU A 29 1.70 -25.88 -16.50
CA GLU A 29 0.82 -26.24 -17.63
C GLU A 29 1.63 -26.41 -18.92
N VAL A 30 2.56 -25.48 -19.21
CA VAL A 30 3.47 -25.56 -20.36
C VAL A 30 4.35 -26.81 -20.29
N MET A 31 4.90 -27.13 -19.11
CA MET A 31 5.68 -28.35 -18.88
C MET A 31 4.85 -29.63 -19.08
N ASN A 32 3.55 -29.58 -18.78
CA ASN A 32 2.60 -30.67 -19.00
C ASN A 32 2.07 -30.74 -20.45
N GLY A 33 2.62 -29.95 -21.37
CA GLY A 33 2.21 -29.93 -22.78
C GLY A 33 0.85 -29.28 -23.03
N ARG A 34 0.31 -28.53 -22.06
CA ARG A 34 -0.96 -27.81 -22.19
C ARG A 34 -0.70 -26.35 -22.59
N PRO A 35 -1.40 -25.81 -23.59
CA PRO A 35 -1.19 -24.43 -24.03
C PRO A 35 -1.73 -23.44 -23.01
N TRP A 36 -1.00 -22.34 -22.81
CA TRP A 36 -1.43 -21.21 -21.98
C TRP A 36 -1.71 -20.00 -22.87
N THR A 37 -2.96 -19.52 -22.88
CA THR A 37 -3.41 -18.47 -23.80
C THR A 37 -3.51 -17.07 -23.17
N ARG A 38 -3.49 -16.99 -21.83
CA ARG A 38 -3.61 -15.71 -21.12
C ARG A 38 -2.27 -14.99 -21.04
N GLU A 39 -2.17 -13.81 -21.63
CA GLU A 39 -1.00 -12.95 -21.41
C GLU A 39 -0.97 -12.49 -19.96
N LEU A 40 0.18 -12.67 -19.29
CA LEU A 40 0.40 -12.21 -17.93
C LEU A 40 1.22 -10.92 -17.95
N PRO A 41 0.89 -9.92 -17.13
CA PRO A 41 1.63 -8.67 -17.13
C PRO A 41 3.08 -8.85 -16.62
N PRO A 42 3.99 -7.98 -17.07
CA PRO A 42 5.35 -7.93 -16.56
C PRO A 42 5.36 -7.46 -15.09
N PRO A 43 6.44 -7.77 -14.35
CA PRO A 43 6.64 -7.19 -13.01
C PRO A 43 6.72 -5.66 -13.09
N PRO A 44 6.43 -4.94 -11.99
CA PRO A 44 6.45 -3.48 -11.97
C PRO A 44 7.85 -2.94 -12.25
N VAL A 45 7.93 -1.87 -13.05
CA VAL A 45 9.20 -1.23 -13.40
C VAL A 45 9.57 -0.19 -12.34
N LEU A 46 10.31 -0.63 -11.32
CA LEU A 46 10.74 0.20 -10.20
C LEU A 46 12.27 0.11 -10.02
N PRO A 47 13.00 1.23 -9.84
CA PRO A 47 12.56 2.61 -10.06
C PRO A 47 12.27 2.90 -11.55
N PRO A 48 11.63 4.04 -11.87
CA PRO A 48 11.55 4.51 -13.25
C PRO A 48 12.94 4.64 -13.89
N TYR A 49 13.08 4.18 -15.14
CA TYR A 49 14.35 4.27 -15.88
C TYR A 49 14.71 5.70 -16.32
N GLY A 50 13.72 6.57 -16.43
CA GLY A 50 13.87 7.94 -16.93
C GLY A 50 13.01 8.94 -16.16
N PRO A 51 13.11 10.23 -16.51
CA PRO A 51 12.29 11.27 -15.89
C PRO A 51 10.80 11.03 -16.21
N LEU A 52 9.97 11.29 -15.20
CA LEU A 52 8.52 11.25 -15.37
C LEU A 52 8.03 12.54 -16.01
N GLU A 53 6.99 12.41 -16.83
CA GLU A 53 6.28 13.53 -17.43
C GLU A 53 4.77 13.42 -17.19
N LYS A 54 4.10 14.57 -17.24
CA LYS A 54 2.65 14.66 -17.18
C LYS A 54 2.08 14.64 -18.59
N ILE A 55 1.22 13.68 -18.88
CA ILE A 55 0.47 13.56 -20.12
C ILE A 55 -1.00 13.82 -19.82
N SER A 56 -1.52 14.95 -20.29
CA SER A 56 -2.95 15.27 -20.21
C SER A 56 -3.64 14.94 -21.52
N GLY A 57 -4.79 14.31 -21.47
CA GLY A 57 -5.54 13.97 -22.67
C GLY A 57 -6.78 13.14 -22.40
N GLN A 58 -7.51 12.85 -23.48
CA GLN A 58 -8.62 11.92 -23.44
C GLN A 58 -8.12 10.50 -23.69
N LEU A 59 -8.60 9.54 -22.90
CA LEU A 59 -8.30 8.12 -23.12
C LEU A 59 -8.99 7.64 -24.40
N GLU A 60 -8.22 7.26 -25.41
CA GLU A 60 -8.73 6.69 -26.65
C GLU A 60 -9.14 5.22 -26.46
N SER A 61 -8.36 4.50 -25.65
CA SER A 61 -8.67 3.15 -25.19
C SER A 61 -8.15 2.95 -23.77
N PHE A 62 -8.85 2.11 -22.99
CA PHE A 62 -8.49 1.80 -21.61
C PHE A 62 -8.92 0.38 -21.28
N ARG A 63 -7.99 -0.46 -20.83
CA ARG A 63 -8.26 -1.77 -20.21
C ARG A 63 -7.46 -1.89 -18.93
N TYR A 64 -7.96 -2.68 -17.99
CA TYR A 64 -7.22 -3.04 -16.79
C TYR A 64 -7.50 -4.49 -16.41
N GLU A 65 -6.55 -5.09 -15.70
CA GLU A 65 -6.69 -6.36 -15.02
C GLU A 65 -6.15 -6.22 -13.59
N LYS A 66 -6.83 -6.82 -12.62
CA LYS A 66 -6.45 -6.74 -11.21
C LYS A 66 -5.60 -7.95 -10.81
N PHE A 67 -4.45 -7.70 -10.20
CA PHE A 67 -3.54 -8.72 -9.68
C PHE A 67 -3.03 -8.33 -8.31
N SER A 68 -2.36 -9.27 -7.63
CA SER A 68 -1.58 -9.03 -6.43
C SER A 68 -0.11 -9.25 -6.75
N GLU A 69 0.72 -8.22 -6.55
CA GLU A 69 2.14 -8.17 -6.93
C GLU A 69 2.97 -7.38 -5.89
N TYR A 70 4.29 -7.52 -5.94
CA TYR A 70 5.22 -6.94 -4.95
C TYR A 70 5.72 -5.53 -5.32
N PHE A 71 5.52 -4.54 -4.44
CA PHE A 71 5.86 -3.12 -4.66
C PHE A 71 6.78 -2.49 -3.60
N ASP A 72 7.30 -3.30 -2.68
CA ASP A 72 8.12 -2.83 -1.56
C ASP A 72 9.54 -2.40 -1.99
N ALA A 73 10.33 -1.87 -1.04
CA ALA A 73 11.65 -1.29 -1.31
C ALA A 73 12.63 -2.22 -2.07
N ASP A 74 12.49 -3.53 -1.95
CA ASP A 74 13.32 -4.50 -2.67
C ASP A 74 13.03 -4.50 -4.17
N ALA A 75 11.80 -4.14 -4.59
CA ALA A 75 11.44 -3.98 -6.01
C ALA A 75 12.24 -2.87 -6.70
N TYR A 76 12.79 -1.91 -5.93
CA TYR A 76 13.60 -0.81 -6.45
C TYR A 76 15.11 -1.14 -6.54
N ARG A 77 15.53 -2.34 -6.11
CA ARG A 77 16.95 -2.71 -6.14
C ARG A 77 17.34 -3.18 -7.54
N SER A 78 18.33 -2.50 -8.13
CA SER A 78 18.92 -2.87 -9.43
C SER A 78 19.85 -4.10 -9.37
N HIS A 79 20.06 -4.68 -8.18
CA HIS A 79 20.92 -5.86 -8.00
C HIS A 79 20.07 -7.06 -7.57
N SER A 80 20.27 -8.17 -8.26
CA SER A 80 19.68 -9.47 -7.98
C SER A 80 20.14 -10.01 -6.62
N VAL A 81 19.51 -9.55 -5.55
CA VAL A 81 19.38 -10.39 -4.36
C VAL A 81 18.47 -11.55 -4.80
N PRO A 82 18.83 -12.82 -4.54
CA PRO A 82 17.96 -13.94 -4.89
C PRO A 82 16.55 -13.68 -4.37
N GLU A 83 15.57 -13.78 -5.25
CA GLU A 83 14.16 -13.67 -4.87
C GLU A 83 13.87 -14.83 -3.91
N ILE A 84 13.90 -14.55 -2.61
CA ILE A 84 13.58 -15.54 -1.58
C ILE A 84 12.06 -15.72 -1.67
N THR A 85 11.65 -16.84 -2.25
CA THR A 85 10.25 -17.24 -2.35
C THR A 85 9.57 -17.24 -0.99
N ASP A 86 8.25 -17.04 -0.95
CA ASP A 86 7.50 -17.07 0.31
C ASP A 86 7.69 -18.39 1.06
N GLY A 87 7.85 -19.50 0.34
CA GLY A 87 8.18 -20.80 0.94
C GLY A 87 9.55 -20.83 1.62
N GLN A 88 10.57 -20.19 1.04
CA GLN A 88 11.88 -20.05 1.67
C GLN A 88 11.84 -19.07 2.84
N ARG A 89 11.08 -17.97 2.75
CA ARG A 89 10.89 -17.04 3.88
C ARG A 89 10.16 -17.71 5.04
N GLY A 90 9.11 -18.49 4.76
CA GLY A 90 8.39 -19.31 5.73
C GLY A 90 9.28 -20.38 6.37
N ALA A 91 10.18 -21.01 5.60
CA ALA A 91 11.14 -21.96 6.14
C ALA A 91 12.18 -21.30 7.06
N VAL A 92 12.71 -20.14 6.69
CA VAL A 92 13.62 -19.34 7.54
C VAL A 92 12.88 -18.86 8.80
N ALA A 93 11.64 -18.44 8.65
CA ALA A 93 10.79 -18.02 9.77
C ALA A 93 10.53 -19.18 10.74
N ALA A 94 10.19 -20.36 10.23
CA ALA A 94 10.03 -21.58 11.04
C ALA A 94 11.34 -21.96 11.74
N ALA A 95 12.48 -21.88 11.03
CA ALA A 95 13.78 -22.12 11.61
C ALA A 95 14.11 -21.13 12.74
N ALA A 96 13.74 -19.85 12.61
CA ALA A 96 13.91 -18.86 13.66
C ALA A 96 13.06 -19.16 14.91
N ILE A 97 11.82 -19.65 14.73
CA ILE A 97 10.97 -20.12 15.84
C ILE A 97 11.65 -21.30 16.55
N VAL A 98 12.10 -22.31 15.78
CA VAL A 98 12.78 -23.50 16.31
C VAL A 98 14.10 -23.13 17.00
N ALA A 99 14.83 -22.13 16.50
CA ALA A 99 16.05 -21.61 17.09
C ALA A 99 15.82 -20.72 18.33
N GLY A 100 14.59 -20.69 18.87
CA GLY A 100 14.28 -19.98 20.11
C GLY A 100 13.93 -18.50 19.93
N SER A 101 13.65 -18.06 18.71
CA SER A 101 13.20 -16.69 18.40
C SER A 101 11.76 -16.68 17.85
N PRO A 102 10.76 -17.14 18.63
CA PRO A 102 9.37 -17.27 18.16
C PRO A 102 8.77 -15.94 17.70
N GLY A 103 9.12 -14.83 18.36
CA GLY A 103 8.65 -13.50 17.98
C GLY A 103 9.20 -13.04 16.61
N ALA A 104 10.49 -13.23 16.37
CA ALA A 104 11.10 -12.90 15.08
C ALA A 104 10.53 -13.77 13.95
N GLY A 105 10.41 -15.08 14.19
CA GLY A 105 9.82 -16.00 13.22
C GLY A 105 8.35 -15.70 12.92
N ALA A 106 7.54 -15.32 13.91
CA ALA A 106 6.16 -14.91 13.68
C ALA A 106 6.05 -13.63 12.81
N VAL A 107 6.92 -12.64 13.04
CA VAL A 107 6.99 -11.43 12.19
C VAL A 107 7.38 -11.79 10.76
N MET A 108 8.38 -12.66 10.58
CA MET A 108 8.84 -13.08 9.25
C MET A 108 7.78 -13.89 8.49
N MET A 109 7.01 -14.74 9.19
CA MET A 109 5.85 -15.45 8.61
C MET A 109 4.79 -14.44 8.12
N ALA A 110 4.40 -13.49 8.97
CA ALA A 110 3.38 -12.50 8.64
C ALA A 110 3.81 -11.58 7.48
N GLU A 111 5.08 -11.19 7.43
CA GLU A 111 5.63 -10.42 6.30
C GLU A 111 5.63 -11.22 4.99
N SER A 112 5.82 -12.55 5.03
CA SER A 112 5.79 -13.39 3.83
C SER A 112 4.38 -13.55 3.24
N GLU A 113 3.34 -13.62 4.08
CA GLU A 113 1.96 -13.72 3.61
C GLU A 113 1.38 -12.38 3.13
N SER A 114 1.87 -11.25 3.66
CA SER A 114 1.32 -9.90 3.43
C SER A 114 2.12 -9.02 2.46
N SER A 115 3.10 -9.59 1.76
CA SER A 115 4.08 -8.85 0.96
C SER A 115 3.52 -8.23 -0.33
N ASN A 116 2.41 -8.75 -0.85
CA ASN A 116 1.87 -8.31 -2.13
C ASN A 116 0.71 -7.33 -1.95
N ASP A 117 0.71 -6.27 -2.76
CA ASP A 117 -0.37 -5.29 -2.81
C ASP A 117 -1.30 -5.58 -3.99
N PRO A 118 -2.63 -5.45 -3.81
CA PRO A 118 -3.56 -5.48 -4.93
C PRO A 118 -3.35 -4.24 -5.81
N ALA A 119 -3.24 -4.46 -7.11
CA ALA A 119 -3.00 -3.42 -8.10
C ALA A 119 -3.71 -3.73 -9.41
N GLU A 120 -3.99 -2.69 -10.18
CA GLU A 120 -4.46 -2.79 -11.54
C GLU A 120 -3.30 -2.60 -12.52
N TYR A 121 -3.13 -3.57 -13.41
CA TYR A 121 -2.30 -3.39 -14.60
C TYR A 121 -3.12 -2.75 -15.70
N VAL A 122 -2.94 -1.45 -15.89
CA VAL A 122 -3.66 -0.61 -16.85
C VAL A 122 -2.94 -0.58 -18.18
N GLN A 123 -3.68 -0.55 -19.28
CA GLN A 123 -3.17 -0.48 -20.65
C GLN A 123 -4.11 0.33 -21.53
N GLY A 124 -3.58 1.05 -22.50
CA GLY A 124 -4.42 1.81 -23.41
C GLY A 124 -3.66 2.75 -24.34
N MET A 125 -4.37 3.76 -24.81
CA MET A 125 -3.88 4.77 -25.73
C MET A 125 -4.33 6.16 -25.27
N ILE A 126 -3.40 7.11 -25.24
CA ILE A 126 -3.65 8.53 -24.92
C ILE A 126 -2.86 9.41 -25.89
N ASN A 127 -3.53 10.36 -26.55
CA ASN A 127 -2.91 11.25 -27.55
C ASN A 127 -2.13 10.48 -28.64
N GLY A 128 -2.62 9.32 -29.09
CA GLY A 128 -1.97 8.42 -30.04
C GLY A 128 -0.72 7.71 -29.52
N ARG A 129 -0.45 7.75 -28.20
CA ARG A 129 0.71 7.10 -27.56
C ARG A 129 0.27 5.92 -26.68
N PRO A 130 0.86 4.72 -26.87
CA PRO A 130 0.51 3.56 -26.08
C PRO A 130 1.05 3.72 -24.66
N PHE A 131 0.30 3.27 -23.68
CA PHE A 131 0.72 3.24 -22.28
C PHE A 131 0.37 1.91 -21.62
N ARG A 132 1.15 1.54 -20.61
CA ARG A 132 0.80 0.50 -19.65
C ARG A 132 1.46 0.75 -18.31
N GLY A 133 1.00 0.12 -17.24
CA GLY A 133 1.68 0.25 -15.95
C GLY A 133 0.83 -0.24 -14.80
N TRP A 134 1.39 -0.12 -13.60
CA TRP A 134 0.76 -0.58 -12.37
C TRP A 134 0.26 0.60 -11.53
N VAL A 135 -1.04 0.64 -11.29
CA VAL A 135 -1.70 1.66 -10.46
C VAL A 135 -2.68 1.00 -9.48
N GLY A 136 -3.20 1.76 -8.53
CA GLY A 136 -4.29 1.32 -7.67
C GLY A 136 -5.62 1.12 -8.40
N VAL A 137 -6.68 0.94 -7.63
CA VAL A 137 -8.05 0.81 -8.15
C VAL A 137 -8.44 2.03 -8.98
N THR A 138 -9.09 1.80 -10.10
CA THR A 138 -9.71 2.88 -10.88
C THR A 138 -11.09 2.50 -11.40
N ARG A 139 -11.77 3.51 -11.94
CA ARG A 139 -13.06 3.38 -12.64
C ARG A 139 -13.05 4.04 -14.01
N LEU A 140 -11.85 4.41 -14.48
CA LEU A 140 -11.63 5.11 -15.74
C LEU A 140 -12.10 4.28 -16.93
N ARG A 141 -12.51 4.98 -17.98
CA ARG A 141 -12.98 4.41 -19.25
C ARG A 141 -12.43 5.21 -20.42
N ALA A 142 -12.49 4.62 -21.61
CA ALA A 142 -12.25 5.38 -22.83
C ALA A 142 -13.23 6.56 -22.92
N GLY A 143 -12.72 7.74 -23.27
CA GLY A 143 -13.45 9.01 -23.27
C GLY A 143 -13.20 9.88 -22.05
N ASP A 144 -12.60 9.37 -20.97
CA ASP A 144 -12.29 10.18 -19.79
C ASP A 144 -11.08 11.09 -20.05
N ASN A 145 -11.17 12.34 -19.57
CA ASN A 145 -10.05 13.29 -19.58
C ASN A 145 -9.20 13.08 -18.34
N VAL A 146 -7.95 12.66 -18.53
CA VAL A 146 -7.06 12.26 -17.44
C VAL A 146 -5.75 13.03 -17.47
N ASP A 147 -5.13 13.10 -16.29
CA ASP A 147 -3.75 13.50 -16.11
C ASP A 147 -2.95 12.25 -15.72
N MET A 148 -2.07 11.81 -16.62
CA MET A 148 -1.23 10.64 -16.43
C MET A 148 0.19 11.05 -16.08
N ILE A 149 0.78 10.44 -15.07
CA ILE A 149 2.21 10.57 -14.77
C ILE A 149 2.91 9.31 -15.22
N ALA A 150 3.77 9.44 -16.22
CA ALA A 150 4.40 8.31 -16.89
C ALA A 150 5.83 8.63 -17.34
N GLY A 151 6.64 7.58 -17.50
CA GLY A 151 7.97 7.67 -18.12
C GLY A 151 7.98 6.93 -19.45
N TRP A 152 8.58 7.52 -20.50
CA TRP A 152 8.76 6.80 -21.76
C TRP A 152 9.72 5.62 -21.59
N GLN A 153 9.29 4.46 -22.05
CA GLN A 153 10.09 3.24 -22.14
C GLN A 153 10.32 2.88 -23.61
N HIS A 154 10.95 1.73 -23.86
CA HIS A 154 11.30 1.26 -25.20
C HIS A 154 10.16 1.36 -26.24
N ASP A 155 8.95 0.93 -25.87
CA ASP A 155 7.81 0.77 -26.78
C ASP A 155 6.51 1.48 -26.32
N HIS A 156 6.47 2.02 -25.10
CA HIS A 156 5.26 2.57 -24.50
C HIS A 156 5.59 3.51 -23.33
N TYR A 157 4.58 4.22 -22.83
CA TYR A 157 4.65 4.94 -21.57
C TYR A 157 4.37 4.04 -20.37
N GLU A 158 5.34 3.88 -19.47
CA GLU A 158 5.13 3.21 -18.19
C GLU A 158 4.45 4.18 -17.22
N VAL A 159 3.26 3.80 -16.76
CA VAL A 159 2.39 4.65 -15.95
C VAL A 159 2.57 4.37 -14.47
N TYR A 160 2.79 5.44 -13.70
CA TYR A 160 2.91 5.39 -12.24
C TYR A 160 1.74 6.06 -11.51
N ALA A 161 0.98 6.92 -12.18
CA ALA A 161 -0.27 7.44 -11.66
C ALA A 161 -1.20 7.88 -12.79
N ILE A 162 -2.51 7.74 -12.56
CA ILE A 162 -3.56 8.32 -13.41
C ILE A 162 -4.58 9.04 -12.53
N ALA A 163 -4.74 10.33 -12.79
CA ALA A 163 -5.71 11.18 -12.12
C ALA A 163 -6.88 11.51 -13.04
N LEU A 164 -8.07 11.59 -12.46
CA LEU A 164 -9.27 12.16 -13.07
C LEU A 164 -9.45 13.58 -12.47
N PRO A 165 -9.02 14.64 -13.17
CA PRO A 165 -8.93 15.98 -12.59
C PRO A 165 -10.30 16.59 -12.24
N GLU A 166 -11.34 16.26 -13.01
CA GLU A 166 -12.72 16.72 -12.78
C GLU A 166 -13.21 16.37 -11.37
N GLU A 167 -12.86 15.18 -10.89
CA GLU A 167 -13.29 14.67 -9.60
C GLU A 167 -12.25 14.80 -8.49
N ARG A 168 -11.02 15.24 -8.83
CA ARG A 168 -9.87 15.27 -7.92
C ARG A 168 -9.58 13.90 -7.31
N ILE A 169 -9.67 12.86 -8.12
CA ILE A 169 -9.29 11.49 -7.72
C ILE A 169 -8.05 11.04 -8.48
N ILE A 170 -7.22 10.25 -7.82
CA ILE A 170 -5.98 9.71 -8.37
C ILE A 170 -5.82 8.25 -7.98
N SER A 171 -5.49 7.43 -8.96
CA SER A 171 -4.97 6.09 -8.77
C SER A 171 -3.46 6.14 -8.94
N ILE A 172 -2.71 5.60 -7.98
CA ILE A 172 -1.25 5.71 -7.93
C ILE A 172 -0.62 4.34 -7.79
N CYS A 173 0.63 4.19 -8.24
CA CYS A 173 1.44 3.01 -8.00
C CYS A 173 1.41 2.66 -6.50
N PRO A 174 1.18 1.38 -6.13
CA PRO A 174 1.11 0.97 -4.74
C PRO A 174 2.31 1.45 -3.89
N LYS A 175 2.05 1.69 -2.60
CA LYS A 175 2.99 2.26 -1.61
C LYS A 175 3.47 3.70 -1.88
N CYS A 176 3.08 4.33 -2.99
CA CYS A 176 3.52 5.69 -3.35
C CYS A 176 2.51 6.78 -2.93
N ASP A 177 1.86 6.66 -1.77
CA ASP A 177 0.74 7.52 -1.34
C ASP A 177 1.13 8.69 -0.42
N MET A 178 2.42 8.81 -0.05
CA MET A 178 2.91 9.81 0.90
C MET A 178 4.26 10.40 0.49
N GLY A 179 4.45 11.69 0.79
CA GLY A 179 5.76 12.33 0.78
C GLY A 179 6.61 11.89 1.97
N HIS A 180 7.92 12.10 1.89
CA HIS A 180 8.90 11.57 2.81
C HIS A 180 8.71 12.10 4.26
N ILE A 181 8.41 13.39 4.45
CA ILE A 181 8.14 13.95 5.79
C ILE A 181 6.83 13.37 6.35
N ALA A 182 5.80 13.25 5.51
CA ALA A 182 4.53 12.69 5.94
C ALA A 182 4.65 11.21 6.35
N HIS A 183 5.38 10.42 5.56
CA HIS A 183 5.65 9.01 5.85
C HIS A 183 6.47 8.86 7.14
N MET A 184 7.52 9.68 7.32
CA MET A 184 8.33 9.71 8.55
C MET A 184 7.46 9.98 9.79
N LEU A 185 6.68 11.06 9.77
CA LEU A 185 5.82 11.43 10.90
C LEU A 185 4.75 10.38 11.18
N TRP A 186 4.18 9.76 10.14
CA TRP A 186 3.20 8.69 10.28
C TRP A 186 3.82 7.46 10.93
N ARG A 187 5.01 7.03 10.50
CA ARG A 187 5.71 5.86 11.06
C ARG A 187 6.07 6.07 12.53
N ILE A 188 6.63 7.24 12.86
CA ILE A 188 6.98 7.62 14.24
C ILE A 188 5.73 7.64 15.12
N LYS A 189 4.65 8.30 14.67
CA LYS A 189 3.38 8.34 15.40
C LYS A 189 2.83 6.94 15.66
N ASN A 190 2.81 6.08 14.65
CA ASN A 190 2.28 4.72 14.79
C ASN A 190 3.14 3.86 15.71
N MET A 191 4.47 4.03 15.70
CA MET A 191 5.34 3.38 16.69
C MET A 191 5.04 3.84 18.10
N PHE A 192 4.86 5.14 18.36
CA PHE A 192 4.47 5.61 19.68
C PHE A 192 3.12 5.06 20.13
N ILE A 193 2.14 4.95 19.22
CA ILE A 193 0.84 4.33 19.52
C ILE A 193 1.01 2.85 19.88
N LEU A 194 1.76 2.09 19.08
CA LEU A 194 2.02 0.67 19.33
C LEU A 194 2.73 0.46 20.67
N THR A 195 3.79 1.24 20.92
CA THR A 195 4.52 1.26 22.18
C THR A 195 3.55 1.56 23.34
N GLY A 196 2.68 2.55 23.22
CA GLY A 196 1.64 2.87 24.21
C GLY A 196 0.64 1.74 24.45
N ILE A 197 0.20 1.02 23.41
CA ILE A 197 -0.70 -0.14 23.53
C ILE A 197 -0.03 -1.27 24.29
N LEU A 198 1.22 -1.62 23.93
CA LEU A 198 1.98 -2.66 24.65
C LEU A 198 2.17 -2.29 26.12
N PHE A 199 2.46 -1.02 26.40
CA PHE A 199 2.54 -0.50 27.75
C PHE A 199 1.23 -0.63 28.52
N PHE A 200 0.11 -0.28 27.89
CA PHE A 200 -1.21 -0.44 28.48
C PHE A 200 -1.54 -1.90 28.78
N MET A 201 -1.19 -2.83 27.90
CA MET A 201 -1.39 -4.27 28.11
C MET A 201 -0.63 -4.78 29.35
N VAL A 202 0.62 -4.34 29.55
CA VAL A 202 1.42 -4.72 30.73
C VAL A 202 0.79 -4.20 32.01
N LEU A 203 0.36 -2.93 32.03
CA LEU A 203 -0.36 -2.38 33.19
C LEU A 203 -1.66 -3.12 33.45
N PHE A 204 -2.42 -3.40 32.40
CA PHE A 204 -3.68 -4.11 32.50
C PHE A 204 -3.48 -5.54 33.04
N SER A 205 -2.43 -6.25 32.64
CA SER A 205 -2.10 -7.56 33.20
C SER A 205 -1.78 -7.51 34.70
N GLY A 206 -1.07 -6.47 35.15
CA GLY A 206 -0.80 -6.26 36.57
C GLY A 206 -2.08 -5.93 37.36
N ILE A 207 -2.99 -5.15 36.79
CA ILE A 207 -4.31 -4.91 37.41
C ILE A 207 -5.13 -6.21 37.49
N LEU A 208 -5.12 -7.01 36.43
CA LEU A 208 -5.89 -8.24 36.35
C LEU A 208 -5.39 -9.29 37.37
N SER A 209 -4.08 -9.44 37.56
CA SER A 209 -3.53 -10.34 38.59
C SER A 209 -4.00 -9.96 39.99
N GLU A 210 -4.05 -8.66 40.29
CA GLU A 210 -4.46 -8.13 41.59
C GLU A 210 -5.96 -8.33 41.85
N VAL A 211 -6.79 -8.18 40.81
CA VAL A 211 -8.22 -8.49 40.88
C VAL A 211 -8.46 -9.99 41.13
N ILE A 212 -7.63 -10.86 40.54
CA ILE A 212 -7.71 -12.31 40.74
C ILE A 212 -7.27 -12.70 42.16
N ASP A 213 -6.17 -12.12 42.65
CA ASP A 213 -5.63 -12.41 43.99
C ASP A 213 -6.39 -11.69 45.12
N GLY A 214 -7.34 -10.80 44.79
CA GLY A 214 -8.23 -10.12 45.73
C GLY A 214 -7.55 -9.14 46.69
N THR A 215 -6.25 -8.89 46.49
CA THR A 215 -5.39 -8.20 47.45
C THR A 215 -4.93 -6.86 46.87
N TRP A 216 -5.67 -5.77 47.08
CA TRP A 216 -5.34 -4.45 46.53
C TRP A 216 -3.98 -3.86 46.99
N GLU A 217 -3.29 -4.49 47.94
CA GLU A 217 -1.95 -4.09 48.41
C GLU A 217 -0.84 -4.42 47.40
N GLY A 218 -0.99 -5.47 46.60
CA GLY A 218 0.01 -5.84 45.60
C GLY A 218 0.12 -4.81 44.48
N LEU A 219 -1.00 -4.18 44.10
CA LEU A 219 -1.05 -3.14 43.06
C LEU A 219 -0.32 -1.87 43.51
N VAL A 220 -0.54 -1.45 44.76
CA VAL A 220 0.16 -0.29 45.34
C VAL A 220 1.66 -0.59 45.43
N SER A 221 2.05 -1.80 45.86
CA SER A 221 3.45 -2.21 45.91
C SER A 221 4.08 -2.29 44.50
N PHE A 222 3.38 -2.86 43.53
CA PHE A 222 3.80 -3.01 42.14
C PHE A 222 3.99 -1.64 41.47
N VAL A 223 3.00 -0.75 41.59
CA VAL A 223 3.13 0.61 41.10
C VAL A 223 4.26 1.31 41.84
N THR A 224 4.29 1.35 43.16
CA THR A 224 5.33 2.12 43.88
C THR A 224 6.75 1.61 43.62
N THR A 225 6.93 0.30 43.49
CA THR A 225 8.24 -0.34 43.27
C THR A 225 8.69 -0.24 41.81
N TYR A 226 7.79 -0.50 40.86
CA TYR A 226 8.14 -0.58 39.44
C TYR A 226 7.80 0.69 38.66
N PHE A 227 7.14 1.70 39.24
CA PHE A 227 6.75 2.94 38.54
C PHE A 227 7.95 3.66 37.92
N TRP A 228 9.05 3.82 38.64
CA TRP A 228 10.24 4.47 38.09
C TRP A 228 10.90 3.65 36.99
N LEU A 229 10.97 2.32 37.15
CA LEU A 229 11.44 1.43 36.08
C LEU A 229 10.52 1.50 34.86
N TYR A 230 9.21 1.56 35.07
CA TYR A 230 8.20 1.67 34.04
C TYR A 230 8.30 2.99 33.27
N VAL A 231 8.49 4.12 33.98
CA VAL A 231 8.74 5.43 33.37
C VAL A 231 10.04 5.45 32.57
N MET A 232 11.11 4.84 33.08
CA MET A 232 12.39 4.74 32.38
C MET A 232 12.28 3.86 31.12
N VAL A 233 11.54 2.75 31.18
CA VAL A 233 11.28 1.89 30.01
C VAL A 233 10.36 2.59 29.01
N LEU A 234 9.42 3.43 29.45
CA LEU A 234 8.54 4.19 28.55
C LEU A 234 9.28 5.32 27.83
N LEU A 235 10.11 6.07 28.55
CA LEU A 235 10.93 7.13 27.96
C LEU A 235 12.06 6.56 27.10
N GLY A 236 12.79 5.57 27.62
CA GLY A 236 13.90 4.92 26.91
C GLY A 236 13.42 4.05 25.73
N GLY A 237 12.39 3.24 25.95
CA GLY A 237 11.77 2.39 24.93
C GLY A 237 11.03 3.20 23.87
N GLY A 238 10.34 4.29 24.25
CA GLY A 238 9.74 5.22 23.29
C GLY A 238 10.79 5.97 22.45
N GLY A 239 11.91 6.37 23.06
CA GLY A 239 13.04 6.96 22.33
C GLY A 239 13.68 5.98 21.34
N LEU A 240 13.95 4.75 21.78
CA LEU A 240 14.53 3.70 20.95
C LEU A 240 13.58 3.28 19.81
N SER A 241 12.28 3.11 20.08
CA SER A 241 11.30 2.75 19.06
C SER A 241 11.13 3.85 18.02
N GLY A 242 11.13 5.13 18.43
CA GLY A 242 11.17 6.27 17.52
C GLY A 242 12.41 6.28 16.62
N LEU A 243 13.58 5.94 17.17
CA LEU A 243 14.83 5.85 16.43
C LEU A 243 14.83 4.69 15.43
N ILE A 244 14.30 3.53 15.81
CA ILE A 244 14.11 2.37 14.90
C ILE A 244 13.16 2.76 13.75
N ALA A 245 12.04 3.43 14.04
CA ALA A 245 11.14 3.95 13.01
C ALA A 245 11.84 4.93 12.06
N PHE A 246 12.71 5.79 12.59
CA PHE A 246 13.47 6.73 11.78
C PHE A 246 14.46 6.03 10.83
N PHE A 247 15.18 5.02 11.30
CA PHE A 247 16.07 4.23 10.45
C PHE A 247 15.31 3.42 9.40
N ALA A 248 14.19 2.78 9.78
CA ALA A 248 13.33 2.07 8.84
C ALA A 248 12.75 3.01 7.77
N TYR A 249 12.36 4.22 8.16
CA TYR A 249 11.95 5.28 7.22
C TYR A 249 13.05 5.61 6.22
N LYS A 250 14.30 5.76 6.68
CA LYS A 250 15.43 6.14 5.80
C LYS A 250 15.66 5.13 4.67
N ALA A 251 15.29 3.87 4.86
CA ALA A 251 15.37 2.84 3.81
C ALA A 251 14.26 2.98 2.74
N CYS A 252 13.07 3.48 3.11
CA CYS A 252 11.91 3.63 2.21
C CYS A 252 11.82 5.04 1.57
N ALA A 253 12.41 6.05 2.21
CA ALA A 253 12.43 7.43 1.70
C ALA A 253 13.00 7.59 0.28
N PRO A 254 14.13 6.94 -0.11
CA PRO A 254 14.69 7.13 -1.45
C PRO A 254 13.95 6.36 -2.55
N THR A 255 12.99 5.49 -2.20
CA THR A 255 12.24 4.64 -3.14
C THR A 255 10.83 5.19 -3.36
N CYS A 256 9.83 4.65 -2.65
CA CYS A 256 8.41 4.95 -2.88
C CYS A 256 8.07 6.41 -2.59
N CYS A 257 8.66 7.00 -1.53
CA CYS A 257 8.40 8.41 -1.18
C CYS A 257 8.95 9.37 -2.24
N LYS A 258 10.08 9.03 -2.87
CA LYS A 258 10.66 9.82 -3.96
C LYS A 258 9.76 9.79 -5.19
N LEU A 259 9.31 8.59 -5.58
CA LEU A 259 8.37 8.42 -6.69
C LEU A 259 7.05 9.17 -6.43
N ALA A 260 6.50 9.06 -5.21
CA ALA A 260 5.31 9.80 -4.80
C ALA A 260 5.49 11.32 -4.93
N GLU A 261 6.65 11.85 -4.51
CA GLU A 261 6.94 13.28 -4.60
C GLU A 261 7.08 13.79 -6.03
N GLU A 262 7.72 13.01 -6.91
CA GLU A 262 7.79 13.33 -8.35
C GLU A 262 6.39 13.37 -8.96
N ILE A 263 5.52 12.40 -8.62
CA ILE A 263 4.11 12.38 -9.03
C ILE A 263 3.37 13.62 -8.52
N PHE A 264 3.47 13.94 -7.23
CA PHE A 264 2.81 15.10 -6.64
C PHE A 264 3.30 16.42 -7.23
N GLN A 265 4.59 16.52 -7.53
CA GLN A 265 5.18 17.68 -8.18
C GLN A 265 4.61 17.87 -9.58
N LEU A 266 4.55 16.82 -10.39
CA LEU A 266 4.00 16.88 -11.76
C LEU A 266 2.51 17.18 -11.78
N LEU A 267 1.76 16.77 -10.75
CA LEU A 267 0.36 17.14 -10.56
C LEU A 267 0.16 18.57 -10.03
N GLY A 268 1.25 19.29 -9.73
CA GLY A 268 1.19 20.67 -9.25
C GLY A 268 0.75 20.80 -7.79
N MET A 269 0.93 19.75 -6.98
CA MET A 269 0.58 19.78 -5.56
C MET A 269 1.57 20.62 -4.75
N LYS A 270 1.07 21.29 -3.71
CA LYS A 270 1.89 22.13 -2.82
C LYS A 270 2.42 21.33 -1.65
N ARG A 271 3.65 21.64 -1.21
CA ARG A 271 4.32 21.02 -0.05
C ARG A 271 4.43 19.49 -0.17
N ILE A 272 4.91 19.03 -1.33
CA ILE A 272 5.00 17.61 -1.75
C ILE A 272 5.50 16.67 -0.64
N ALA A 273 6.56 17.06 0.07
CA ALA A 273 7.15 16.26 1.14
C ALA A 273 6.20 15.94 2.32
N THR A 274 5.18 16.79 2.53
CA THR A 274 4.21 16.67 3.62
C THR A 274 2.86 16.13 3.19
N VAL A 275 2.70 15.79 1.90
CA VAL A 275 1.46 15.25 1.35
C VAL A 275 1.24 13.83 1.88
N ASN A 276 0.00 13.54 2.23
CA ASN A 276 -0.46 12.20 2.60
C ASN A 276 -1.85 12.01 2.00
N LEU A 277 -1.94 11.22 0.93
CA LEU A 277 -3.17 11.04 0.17
C LEU A 277 -4.27 10.36 1.01
N SER A 278 -3.92 9.41 1.88
CA SER A 278 -4.87 8.79 2.82
C SER A 278 -5.50 9.83 3.76
N LYS A 279 -4.72 10.79 4.27
CA LYS A 279 -5.20 11.88 5.13
C LYS A 279 -6.08 12.87 4.35
N ILE A 280 -5.73 13.19 3.11
CA ILE A 280 -6.55 14.05 2.23
C ILE A 280 -7.88 13.36 1.95
N THR A 281 -7.85 12.07 1.62
CA THR A 281 -9.03 11.25 1.34
C THR A 281 -9.98 11.20 2.53
N LYS A 282 -9.48 10.94 3.75
CA LYS A 282 -10.31 10.97 4.98
C LYS A 282 -10.98 12.33 5.21
N LYS A 283 -10.25 13.43 4.97
CA LYS A 283 -10.82 14.79 5.11
C LYS A 283 -11.90 15.05 4.06
N ARG A 284 -11.66 14.64 2.81
CA ARG A 284 -12.62 14.81 1.72
C ARG A 284 -13.88 13.98 1.96
N GLU A 285 -13.72 12.75 2.44
CA GLU A 285 -14.84 11.89 2.82
C GLU A 285 -15.70 12.53 3.91
N GLN A 286 -15.09 13.12 4.94
CA GLN A 286 -15.82 13.84 5.98
C GLN A 286 -16.58 15.04 5.41
N GLN A 287 -15.95 15.84 4.54
CA GLN A 287 -16.64 16.96 3.87
C GLN A 287 -17.84 16.50 3.03
N LEU A 288 -17.75 15.34 2.39
CA LEU A 288 -18.87 14.80 1.62
C LEU A 288 -20.03 14.37 2.55
N LYS A 289 -19.71 13.82 3.73
CA LYS A 289 -20.72 13.46 4.75
C LYS A 289 -21.42 14.70 5.29
N ASP A 290 -20.65 15.73 5.63
CA ASP A 290 -21.16 16.99 6.15
C ASP A 290 -22.09 17.71 5.15
N ASN A 291 -21.85 17.50 3.84
CA ASN A 291 -22.66 18.08 2.76
C ASN A 291 -23.75 17.14 2.22
N GLU A 292 -24.03 16.00 2.88
CA GLU A 292 -25.03 15.00 2.45
C GLU A 292 -24.83 14.45 1.02
N ARG A 293 -23.61 14.54 0.49
CA ARG A 293 -23.21 14.06 -0.84
C ARG A 293 -22.43 12.75 -0.77
N TRP A 294 -22.21 12.23 0.43
CA TRP A 294 -21.52 10.97 0.64
C TRP A 294 -22.44 9.79 0.37
N HIS A 295 -21.92 8.81 -0.35
CA HIS A 295 -22.54 7.50 -0.51
C HIS A 295 -21.55 6.41 -0.11
N GLU A 296 -22.07 5.24 0.22
CA GLU A 296 -21.24 4.12 0.63
C GLU A 296 -20.35 3.65 -0.53
N PRO A 297 -19.01 3.57 -0.36
CA PRO A 297 -18.10 3.15 -1.42
C PRO A 297 -18.33 1.72 -1.93
N GLY A 298 -18.99 0.86 -1.15
CA GLY A 298 -19.36 -0.50 -1.52
C GLY A 298 -20.70 -0.61 -2.26
N ASP A 299 -21.47 0.47 -2.38
CA ASP A 299 -22.76 0.46 -3.06
C ASP A 299 -22.56 0.40 -4.59
N LYS A 300 -22.85 -0.78 -5.17
CA LYS A 300 -22.74 -1.03 -6.62
C LYS A 300 -23.72 -0.21 -7.46
N SER A 301 -24.76 0.39 -6.86
CA SER A 301 -25.71 1.26 -7.56
C SER A 301 -25.19 2.68 -7.77
N LYS A 302 -24.09 3.04 -7.09
CA LYS A 302 -23.44 4.35 -7.18
C LYS A 302 -22.08 4.23 -7.85
N PRO A 303 -21.55 5.33 -8.43
CA PRO A 303 -20.18 5.36 -8.90
C PRO A 303 -19.22 5.06 -7.74
N ALA A 304 -18.36 4.04 -7.91
CA ALA A 304 -17.33 3.72 -6.93
C ALA A 304 -16.44 4.94 -6.69
N CYS A 305 -16.06 5.25 -5.46
CA CYS A 305 -15.23 6.41 -5.13
C CYS A 305 -14.15 6.07 -4.10
N PRO A 306 -13.04 6.83 -4.02
CA PRO A 306 -12.02 6.64 -2.99
C PRO A 306 -12.59 6.71 -1.57
N SER A 307 -11.98 5.97 -0.65
CA SER A 307 -12.44 5.90 0.74
C SER A 307 -11.26 5.89 1.71
N GLY A 308 -11.44 6.56 2.85
CA GLY A 308 -10.46 6.57 3.93
C GLY A 308 -10.64 5.43 4.94
N LYS A 309 -11.65 4.57 4.78
CA LYS A 309 -11.88 3.42 5.68
C LYS A 309 -10.74 2.41 5.56
N PHE A 310 -10.42 1.73 6.67
CA PHE A 310 -9.32 0.76 6.74
C PHE A 310 -9.46 -0.40 5.73
N ILE A 311 -10.69 -0.86 5.48
CA ILE A 311 -10.98 -1.95 4.52
C ILE A 311 -10.65 -1.60 3.05
N TYR A 312 -10.36 -0.34 2.74
CA TYR A 312 -10.00 0.13 1.40
C TYR A 312 -8.60 0.75 1.35
N SER A 313 -7.78 0.57 2.39
CA SER A 313 -6.47 1.23 2.47
C SER A 313 -5.43 0.69 1.49
N ASP A 314 -5.66 -0.51 0.98
CA ASP A 314 -4.85 -1.23 0.00
C ASP A 314 -5.26 -0.92 -1.46
N GLU A 315 -6.33 -0.15 -1.67
CA GLU A 315 -6.79 0.18 -3.04
C GLU A 315 -5.87 1.15 -3.77
N ASN A 316 -4.99 1.87 -3.07
CA ASN A 316 -4.10 2.89 -3.65
C ASN A 316 -4.85 3.91 -4.54
N TRP A 317 -6.08 4.23 -4.15
CA TRP A 317 -7.00 5.13 -4.85
C TRP A 317 -7.49 6.22 -3.90
N PHE A 318 -7.27 7.49 -4.26
CA PHE A 318 -7.33 8.60 -3.32
C PHE A 318 -7.97 9.86 -3.91
N TYR A 319 -8.41 10.76 -3.03
CA TYR A 319 -8.60 12.18 -3.36
C TYR A 319 -7.28 12.94 -3.20
N TYR A 320 -7.05 13.98 -4.02
CA TYR A 320 -5.82 14.80 -3.99
C TYR A 320 -6.05 16.31 -4.10
#